data_AF-A0A7X3IJ78-F1
#
_entry.id   AF-A0A7X3IJ78-F1
#
_cell.length_a   1.000
_cell.length_b   1.000
_cell.length_c   1.000
_cell.angle_alpha   90.00
_cell.angle_beta   90.00
_cell.angle_gamma   90.00
#
_symmetry.space_group_name_H-M   'P 1'
#
loop_
_entity.id
_entity.type
_entity.pdbx_description
1 polymer ?
#
loop_
_entity_poly.entity_id
_entity_poly.type
_entity_poly.pdbx_seq_one_letter_code
_entity_poly.pdbx_strand_id
1 'polypeptide(L)'
;MGTLMSKCVECGSKDLTDILHTMEHQEYGKTFVIEHIPAIQCNQCKEIYLSPKASKYIDKQLAIFRNEGFENAAKEVVKSKGITQEELGAALGVTKQRANQILSDGNLDAQTMIRVSNVVNEPVEVLFKFRRITEKESKYYIV
;
A
#
# COMPACT_ATOMS: atom_id res chain seq x y z
N MET A 1 -18.91 3.94 3.10
CA MET A 1 -19.64 2.73 2.71
C MET A 1 -19.54 2.60 1.20
N GLY A 2 -18.75 1.65 0.69
CA GLY A 2 -18.65 1.40 -0.75
C GLY A 2 -19.88 0.64 -1.22
N THR A 3 -20.49 1.09 -2.30
CA THR A 3 -21.68 0.47 -2.90
C THR A 3 -21.37 -0.99 -3.25
N LEU A 4 -22.05 -1.93 -2.59
CA LEU A 4 -21.98 -3.34 -2.95
C LEU A 4 -22.59 -3.51 -4.34
N MET A 5 -21.81 -4.00 -5.31
CA MET A 5 -22.35 -4.38 -6.61
C MET A 5 -23.35 -5.51 -6.41
N SER A 6 -24.61 -5.25 -6.80
CA SER A 6 -25.69 -6.23 -6.67
C SER A 6 -25.89 -7.09 -7.92
N LYS A 7 -25.24 -6.73 -9.02
CA LYS A 7 -25.24 -7.45 -10.29
C LYS A 7 -24.00 -7.13 -11.12
N CYS A 8 -23.59 -8.08 -11.96
CA CYS A 8 -22.59 -7.90 -12.99
C CYS A 8 -23.08 -6.87 -14.02
N VAL A 9 -22.19 -5.95 -14.41
CA VAL A 9 -22.48 -4.91 -15.41
C VAL A 9 -22.55 -5.51 -16.82
N GLU A 10 -21.74 -6.53 -17.09
CA GLU A 10 -21.61 -7.15 -18.42
C GLU A 10 -22.78 -8.08 -18.76
N CYS A 11 -23.11 -9.03 -17.87
CA CYS A 11 -24.14 -10.04 -18.15
C CYS A 11 -25.41 -9.90 -17.30
N GLY A 12 -25.47 -8.93 -16.38
CA GLY A 12 -26.63 -8.72 -15.50
C GLY A 12 -26.81 -9.77 -14.40
N SER A 13 -25.95 -10.78 -14.31
CA SER A 13 -26.03 -11.83 -13.28
C SER A 13 -25.84 -11.29 -11.87
N LYS A 14 -26.52 -11.89 -10.90
CA LYS A 14 -26.32 -11.61 -9.47
C LYS A 14 -25.29 -12.54 -8.81
N ASP A 15 -24.80 -13.51 -9.56
CA ASP A 15 -23.85 -14.52 -9.07
C ASP A 15 -22.43 -13.94 -9.07
N LEU A 16 -22.11 -13.28 -7.96
CA LEU A 16 -20.85 -12.58 -7.71
C LEU A 16 -20.15 -13.21 -6.51
N THR A 17 -18.84 -13.42 -6.61
CA THR A 17 -18.02 -14.00 -5.54
C THR A 17 -16.77 -13.17 -5.29
N ASP A 18 -16.42 -13.01 -4.02
CA ASP A 18 -15.13 -12.45 -3.63
C ASP A 18 -14.00 -13.43 -3.99
N ILE A 19 -12.96 -12.91 -4.64
CA ILE A 19 -11.77 -13.66 -5.02
C ILE A 19 -10.50 -12.89 -4.65
N LEU A 20 -9.38 -13.61 -4.64
CA LEU A 20 -8.04 -13.04 -4.61
C LEU A 20 -7.47 -13.09 -6.02
N HIS A 21 -7.45 -11.93 -6.67
CA HIS A 21 -6.95 -11.77 -8.03
C HIS A 21 -5.44 -11.51 -8.02
N THR A 22 -4.77 -11.95 -9.08
CA THR A 22 -3.36 -11.67 -9.34
C THR A 22 -3.27 -10.99 -10.70
N MET A 23 -2.48 -9.91 -10.77
CA MET A 23 -2.25 -9.19 -12.03
C MET A 23 -0.77 -8.92 -12.25
N GLU A 24 -0.41 -8.70 -13.52
CA GLU A 24 0.92 -8.25 -13.93
C GLU A 24 0.88 -6.76 -14.25
N HIS A 25 1.94 -6.05 -13.85
CA HIS A 25 2.12 -4.63 -14.11
C HIS A 25 3.53 -4.36 -14.65
N GLN A 26 3.63 -3.54 -15.69
CA GLN A 26 4.91 -3.11 -16.23
C GLN A 26 5.39 -1.85 -15.51
N GLU A 27 6.51 -1.94 -14.81
CA GLU A 27 7.11 -0.84 -14.06
C GLU A 27 8.60 -0.76 -14.38
N TYR A 28 9.06 0.37 -14.95
CA TYR A 28 10.46 0.58 -15.33
C TYR A 28 11.09 -0.55 -16.17
N GLY A 29 10.30 -1.15 -17.08
CA GLY A 29 10.75 -2.26 -17.92
C GLY A 29 10.83 -3.62 -17.22
N LYS A 30 10.31 -3.72 -15.98
CA LYS A 30 10.17 -4.97 -15.22
C LYS A 30 8.70 -5.37 -15.14
N THR A 31 8.45 -6.67 -15.23
CA THR A 31 7.13 -7.25 -14.96
C THR A 31 6.98 -7.50 -13.47
N PHE A 32 6.22 -6.66 -12.78
CA PHE A 32 5.88 -6.84 -11.38
C PHE A 32 4.53 -7.56 -11.23
N VAL A 33 4.50 -8.61 -10.42
CA VAL A 33 3.29 -9.40 -10.17
C VAL A 33 2.69 -9.00 -8.83
N ILE A 34 1.45 -8.53 -8.88
CA ILE A 34 0.70 -8.09 -7.71
C ILE A 34 -0.28 -9.20 -7.35
N GLU A 35 0.01 -9.91 -6.27
CA GLU A 35 -0.79 -11.04 -5.79
C GLU A 35 -1.79 -10.63 -4.72
N HIS A 36 -2.82 -11.45 -4.54
CA HIS A 36 -3.82 -11.34 -3.47
C HIS A 36 -4.62 -10.03 -3.48
N ILE A 37 -4.91 -9.50 -4.67
CA ILE A 37 -5.75 -8.32 -4.83
C ILE A 37 -7.20 -8.70 -4.51
N PRO A 38 -7.84 -8.06 -3.52
CA PRO A 38 -9.24 -8.34 -3.21
C PRO A 38 -10.15 -7.85 -4.33
N ALA A 39 -10.87 -8.74 -5.00
CA ALA A 39 -11.74 -8.42 -6.12
C ALA A 39 -13.06 -9.19 -6.06
N ILE A 40 -14.04 -8.75 -6.85
CA ILE A 40 -15.31 -9.46 -7.04
C ILE A 40 -15.33 -10.01 -8.45
N GLN A 41 -15.58 -11.30 -8.62
CA GLN A 41 -15.74 -11.93 -9.93
C GLN A 41 -17.18 -12.33 -10.18
N CYS A 42 -17.66 -12.11 -11.41
CA CYS A 42 -18.90 -12.70 -11.90
C CYS A 42 -18.70 -14.17 -12.26
N ASN A 43 -19.50 -15.07 -11.68
CA ASN A 43 -19.34 -16.51 -11.96
C ASN A 43 -19.78 -16.92 -13.37
N GLN A 44 -20.67 -16.14 -14.00
CA GLN A 44 -21.20 -16.43 -15.33
C GLN A 44 -20.26 -15.99 -16.47
N CYS A 45 -19.83 -14.73 -16.48
CA CYS A 45 -18.98 -14.18 -17.54
C CYS A 45 -17.50 -14.04 -17.17
N LYS A 46 -17.13 -14.35 -15.92
CA LYS A 46 -15.76 -14.24 -15.37
C LYS A 46 -15.17 -12.83 -15.28
N GLU A 47 -15.99 -11.80 -15.52
CA GLU A 47 -15.61 -10.40 -15.35
C GLU A 47 -15.14 -10.10 -13.92
N ILE A 48 -14.08 -9.30 -13.77
CA ILE A 48 -13.43 -9.00 -12.49
C ILE A 48 -13.57 -7.51 -12.18
N TYR A 49 -14.14 -7.21 -11.02
CA TYR A 49 -14.35 -5.86 -10.52
C TYR A 49 -13.41 -5.56 -9.37
N LEU A 50 -12.62 -4.50 -9.53
CA LEU A 50 -11.70 -4.01 -8.50
C LEU A 50 -12.39 -2.93 -7.65
N SER A 51 -12.45 -3.16 -6.34
CA SER A 51 -13.00 -2.18 -5.40
C SER A 51 -12.01 -1.05 -5.11
N PRO A 52 -12.44 0.09 -4.52
CA PRO A 52 -11.52 1.11 -4.05
C PRO A 52 -10.47 0.60 -3.05
N LYS A 53 -10.77 -0.48 -2.31
CA LYS A 53 -9.81 -1.16 -1.43
C LYS A 53 -8.74 -1.90 -2.24
N ALA A 54 -9.14 -2.52 -3.35
CA ALA A 54 -8.25 -3.17 -4.30
C ALA A 54 -7.28 -2.16 -4.93
N SER A 55 -7.78 -1.02 -5.40
CA SER A 55 -6.95 0.05 -5.97
C SER A 55 -5.91 0.55 -4.97
N LYS A 56 -6.31 0.84 -3.73
CA LYS A 56 -5.38 1.24 -2.66
C LYS A 56 -4.33 0.18 -2.36
N TYR A 57 -4.71 -1.10 -2.42
CA TYR A 57 -3.78 -2.21 -2.24
C TYR A 57 -2.75 -2.25 -3.38
N ILE A 58 -3.20 -2.15 -4.63
CA ILE A 58 -2.34 -2.09 -5.83
C ILE A 58 -1.36 -0.92 -5.74
N ASP A 59 -1.87 0.29 -5.46
CA ASP A 59 -1.03 1.50 -5.32
C ASP A 59 0.05 1.32 -4.25
N LYS A 60 -0.31 0.68 -3.13
CA LYS A 60 0.63 0.39 -2.05
C LYS A 60 1.71 -0.61 -2.49
N GLN A 61 1.33 -1.70 -3.16
CA GLN A 61 2.29 -2.69 -3.67
C GLN A 61 3.25 -2.06 -4.68
N LEU A 62 2.74 -1.22 -5.58
CA LEU A 62 3.55 -0.46 -6.54
C LEU A 62 4.51 0.50 -5.83
N ALA A 63 4.05 1.24 -4.82
CA ALA A 63 4.92 2.13 -4.05
C ALA A 63 6.07 1.35 -3.36
N ILE A 64 5.77 0.20 -2.75
CA ILE A 64 6.80 -0.65 -2.13
C ILE A 64 7.79 -1.16 -3.19
N PHE A 65 7.29 -1.59 -4.35
CA PHE A 65 8.15 -2.07 -5.44
C PHE A 65 9.08 -0.97 -5.98
N ARG A 66 8.54 0.24 -6.20
CA ARG A 66 9.31 1.42 -6.64
C ARG A 66 10.38 1.85 -5.63
N ASN A 67 10.12 1.62 -4.35
CA ASN A 67 11.04 1.91 -3.26
C ASN A 67 11.93 0.71 -2.88
N GLU A 68 12.14 -0.22 -3.81
CA GLU A 68 13.02 -1.39 -3.65
C GLU A 68 12.70 -2.25 -2.41
N GLY A 69 11.42 -2.31 -2.03
CA GLY A 69 10.94 -3.09 -0.89
C GLY A 69 10.70 -2.27 0.38
N PHE A 70 11.04 -0.99 0.40
CA PHE A 70 10.77 -0.14 1.57
C PHE A 70 9.29 0.25 1.68
N GLU A 71 8.71 -0.03 2.85
CA GLU A 71 7.34 0.28 3.22
C GLU A 71 7.33 1.25 4.42
N ASN A 72 6.89 2.48 4.17
CA ASN A 72 6.69 3.50 5.20
C ASN A 72 5.23 3.48 5.70
N ALA A 73 5.01 2.86 6.86
CA ALA A 73 3.71 2.81 7.53
C ALA A 73 3.52 3.93 8.55
N ALA A 74 4.51 4.81 8.74
CA ALA A 74 4.50 5.82 9.80
C ALA A 74 3.27 6.73 9.72
N LYS A 75 2.83 7.10 8.52
CA LYS A 75 1.64 7.93 8.30
C LYS A 75 0.37 7.34 8.93
N GLU A 76 0.15 6.05 8.73
CA GLU A 76 -1.06 5.39 9.22
C GLU A 76 -1.00 5.16 10.72
N VAL A 77 0.18 4.88 11.26
CA VAL A 77 0.39 4.71 12.69
C VAL A 77 0.21 6.05 13.43
N VAL A 78 0.83 7.13 12.95
CA VAL A 78 0.65 8.50 13.46
C VAL A 78 -0.82 8.90 13.47
N LYS A 79 -1.53 8.64 12.37
CA LYS A 79 -2.97 8.91 12.26
C LYS A 79 -3.80 8.09 13.25
N SER A 80 -3.47 6.80 13.45
CA SER A 80 -4.18 5.93 14.40
C SER A 80 -3.98 6.36 15.86
N LYS A 81 -2.83 6.98 16.16
CA LYS A 81 -2.53 7.56 17.47
C LYS A 81 -3.08 8.98 17.68
N GLY A 82 -3.72 9.55 16.65
CA GLY A 82 -4.27 10.91 16.72
C GLY A 82 -3.21 12.02 16.73
N ILE A 83 -1.96 11.71 16.35
CA ILE A 83 -0.89 12.70 16.28
C ILE A 83 -1.06 13.50 14.98
N THR A 84 -1.14 14.82 15.08
CA THR A 84 -1.23 15.72 13.93
C THR A 84 0.14 15.94 13.28
N GLN A 85 0.15 16.43 12.04
CA GLN A 85 1.40 16.71 11.32
C GLN A 85 2.14 17.90 11.94
N GLU A 86 1.40 18.83 12.52
CA GLU A 86 1.89 19.96 13.27
C GLU A 86 2.61 19.51 14.54
N GLU A 87 2.01 18.62 15.34
CA GLU A 87 2.61 18.06 16.55
C GLU A 87 3.86 17.23 16.22
N LEU A 88 3.77 16.39 15.18
CA LEU A 88 4.92 15.62 14.71
C LEU A 88 6.06 16.54 14.26
N GLY A 89 5.74 17.59 13.50
CA GLY A 89 6.71 18.59 13.06
C GLY A 89 7.39 19.29 14.23
N ALA A 90 6.60 19.74 15.21
CA ALA A 90 7.12 20.38 16.42
C ALA A 90 8.05 19.45 17.20
N ALA A 91 7.66 18.20 17.42
CA ALA A 91 8.46 17.21 18.14
C ALA A 91 9.76 16.82 17.40
N LEU A 92 9.72 16.81 16.07
CA LEU A 92 10.90 16.59 15.22
C LEU A 92 11.72 17.87 14.98
N GLY A 93 11.27 19.03 15.43
CA GLY A 93 11.93 20.32 15.15
C GLY A 93 11.97 20.66 13.65
N VAL A 94 10.94 20.29 12.89
CA VAL A 94 10.80 20.54 11.45
C VAL A 94 9.45 21.18 11.12
N THR A 95 9.31 21.73 9.91
CA THR A 95 8.03 22.28 9.46
C THR A 95 6.98 21.17 9.26
N LYS A 96 5.69 21.51 9.36
CA LYS A 96 4.58 20.61 9.00
C LYS A 96 4.77 19.97 7.62
N GLN A 97 5.21 20.76 6.64
CA GLN A 97 5.45 20.27 5.28
C GLN A 97 6.55 19.23 5.25
N ARG A 98 7.66 19.44 5.98
CA ARG A 98 8.75 18.47 6.08
C ARG A 98 8.31 17.21 6.83
N ALA A 99 7.50 17.33 7.89
CA ALA A 99 6.93 16.17 8.58
C ALA A 99 6.05 15.32 7.64
N ASN A 100 5.19 15.95 6.83
CA ASN A 100 4.37 15.24 5.85
C ASN A 100 5.21 14.56 4.74
N GLN A 101 6.31 15.20 4.31
CA GLN A 101 7.27 14.58 3.40
C GLN A 101 7.88 13.32 4.01
N ILE A 102 8.41 13.40 5.25
CA ILE A 102 8.96 12.24 5.98
C ILE A 102 7.93 11.11 6.06
N LEU A 103 6.68 11.40 6.38
CA LEU A 103 5.63 10.36 6.48
C LEU A 103 5.26 9.70 5.14
N SER A 104 5.67 10.28 4.01
CA SER A 104 5.37 9.77 2.67
C SER A 104 6.64 9.40 1.90
N ASP A 105 7.81 9.52 2.51
CA ASP A 105 9.11 9.29 1.87
C ASP A 105 9.37 7.78 1.73
N GLY A 106 9.83 7.41 0.54
CA GLY A 106 10.17 6.05 0.15
C GLY A 106 11.64 5.69 0.37
N ASN A 107 12.47 6.65 0.79
CA ASN A 107 13.90 6.44 1.01
C ASN A 107 14.40 7.31 2.17
N LEU A 108 14.02 6.92 3.40
CA LEU A 108 14.42 7.62 4.62
C LEU A 108 15.75 7.11 5.16
N ASP A 109 16.56 8.05 5.66
CA ASP A 109 17.76 7.71 6.42
C ASP A 109 17.41 7.14 7.81
N ALA A 110 18.31 6.31 8.34
CA ALA A 110 18.12 5.62 9.61
C ALA A 110 17.97 6.57 10.81
N GLN A 111 18.65 7.73 10.80
CA GLN A 111 18.52 8.69 11.89
C GLN A 111 17.12 9.28 11.93
N THR A 112 16.57 9.67 10.77
CA THR A 112 15.19 10.15 10.69
C THR A 112 14.19 9.08 11.10
N MET A 113 14.37 7.83 10.69
CA MET A 113 13.50 6.71 11.11
C MET A 113 13.47 6.55 12.64
N ILE A 114 14.63 6.56 13.29
CA ILE A 114 14.76 6.47 14.75
C ILE A 114 14.07 7.65 15.44
N ARG A 115 14.25 8.87 14.92
CA ARG A 115 13.62 10.07 15.49
C ARG A 115 12.10 10.00 15.42
N VAL A 116 11.54 9.56 14.29
CA VAL A 116 10.09 9.37 14.14
C VAL A 116 9.59 8.28 15.09
N SER A 117 10.28 7.15 15.18
CA SER A 117 9.99 6.06 16.12
C SER A 117 9.91 6.55 17.57
N ASN A 118 10.87 7.35 18.01
CA ASN A 118 10.89 7.92 19.36
C ASN A 118 9.73 8.88 19.61
N VAL A 119 9.37 9.73 18.64
CA VAL A 119 8.25 10.69 18.78
C VAL A 119 6.90 9.98 18.81
N VAL A 120 6.73 8.97 17.96
CA VAL A 120 5.49 8.20 17.85
C VAL A 120 5.37 7.14 18.96
N ASN A 121 6.46 6.89 19.68
CA ASN A 121 6.60 5.85 20.70
C ASN A 121 6.18 4.48 20.14
N GLU A 122 6.81 4.09 19.02
CA GLU A 122 6.65 2.78 18.38
C GLU A 122 8.00 2.28 17.88
N PRO A 123 8.27 0.97 17.91
CA PRO A 123 9.49 0.41 17.34
C PRO A 123 9.65 0.76 15.85
N VAL A 124 10.89 0.90 15.38
CA VAL A 124 11.21 1.25 13.98
C VAL A 124 10.57 0.25 13.02
N GLU A 125 10.60 -1.04 13.34
CA GLU A 125 10.05 -2.15 12.56
C GLU A 125 8.51 -2.15 12.45
N VAL A 126 7.82 -1.45 13.35
CA VAL A 126 6.37 -1.23 13.25
C VAL A 126 6.07 -0.16 12.21
N LEU A 127 6.89 0.89 12.16
CA LEU A 127 6.71 2.06 11.29
C LEU A 127 7.30 1.87 9.90
N PHE A 128 8.41 1.15 9.79
CA PHE A 128 9.22 1.02 8.58
C PHE A 128 9.56 -0.45 8.37
N LYS A 129 9.14 -1.00 7.22
CA LYS A 129 9.33 -2.41 6.89
C LYS A 129 10.15 -2.53 5.61
N PHE A 130 10.99 -3.54 5.57
CA PHE A 130 11.78 -3.89 4.40
C PHE A 130 11.27 -5.24 3.88
N ARG A 131 10.55 -5.18 2.76
CA ARG A 131 10.04 -6.35 2.05
C ARG A 131 11.10 -6.86 1.09
N ARG A 132 11.13 -8.17 0.87
CA ARG A 132 12.06 -8.73 -0.10
C ARG A 132 11.42 -8.70 -1.48
N ILE A 133 12.12 -8.15 -2.45
CA ILE A 133 11.76 -8.31 -3.86
C ILE A 133 12.51 -9.52 -4.41
N THR A 134 11.78 -10.49 -4.95
CA THR A 134 12.34 -11.72 -5.53
C THR A 134 12.00 -11.80 -7.01
N GLU A 135 12.98 -12.18 -7.82
CA GLU A 135 12.78 -12.47 -9.25
C GLU A 135 12.58 -13.98 -9.45
N LYS A 136 11.56 -14.33 -10.23
CA LYS A 136 11.29 -15.70 -10.68
C LYS A 136 10.76 -15.64 -12.11
N GLU A 137 11.36 -16.41 -13.02
CA GLU A 137 10.91 -16.50 -14.43
C GLU A 137 10.74 -15.12 -15.09
N SER A 138 11.69 -14.20 -14.86
CA SER A 138 11.68 -12.81 -15.36
C SER A 138 10.51 -11.95 -14.85
N LYS A 139 9.87 -12.38 -13.76
CA LYS A 139 8.83 -11.64 -13.04
C LYS A 139 9.27 -11.33 -11.62
N TYR A 140 8.83 -10.20 -11.10
CA TYR A 140 9.19 -9.71 -9.77
C TYR A 140 8.02 -9.84 -8.81
N TYR A 141 8.32 -10.21 -7.57
CA TYR A 141 7.35 -10.48 -6.50
C TYR A 141 7.79 -9.81 -5.20
N ILE A 142 6.86 -9.31 -4.40
CA ILE A 142 7.11 -8.88 -3.02
C ILE A 142 6.80 -10.05 -2.09
N VAL A 143 7.77 -10.39 -1.23
CA VAL A 143 7.72 -11.49 -0.25
C VAL A 143 7.85 -10.96 1.18
#